data_AF-A0A1Y4A688-F1
#
_entry.id   AF-A0A1Y4A688-F1
#
_cell.length_a   1.000
_cell.length_b   1.000
_cell.length_c   1.000
_cell.angle_alpha   90.00
_cell.angle_beta   90.00
_cell.angle_gamma   90.00
#
_symmetry.space_group_name_H-M   'P 1'
#
loop_
_entity.id
_entity.type
_entity.pdbx_description
1 polymer ?
#
loop_
_entity_poly.entity_id
_entity_poly.type
_entity_poly.pdbx_seq_one_letter_code
_entity_poly.pdbx_strand_id
1 'polypeptide(L)'
;MELPFENTVNTAIDKIADGVITKMNHAEERRNREFAYQLKELEFYKSNYEKDLKDIFDFWFEVVRVVHIKDNPHLSAPEQKKYNDKYKELIQIDKISRYKMKTIKYGGTETGRVLAIENKLHQKKYDDKPKYVPLLMWCSILSVLKKDILGQEISSNDIIQILVNNFDDNLSELEKAKKYVKKIYKDTYGEDPYWVS
;
A
#
# COMPACT_ATOMS: atom_id res chain seq x y z
N MET A 1 3.34 45.27 66.26
CA MET A 1 1.92 45.55 65.97
C MET A 1 1.86 45.75 64.47
N GLU A 2 1.57 44.68 63.72
CA GLU A 2 1.50 44.74 62.25
C GLU A 2 0.37 45.68 61.83
N LEU A 3 0.65 46.57 60.88
CA LEU A 3 -0.32 47.58 60.44
C LEU A 3 -1.40 46.88 59.60
N PRO A 4 -2.70 47.12 59.85
CA PRO A 4 -3.80 46.43 59.18
C PRO A 4 -3.81 46.58 57.64
N PHE A 5 -3.09 47.57 57.12
CA PHE A 5 -2.90 47.80 55.69
C PHE A 5 -1.97 46.77 55.02
N GLU A 6 -0.93 46.28 55.69
CA GLU A 6 -0.01 45.29 55.10
C GLU A 6 -0.70 43.94 54.89
N ASN A 7 -1.51 43.48 55.85
CA ASN A 7 -2.31 42.27 55.71
C ASN A 7 -3.36 42.38 54.60
N THR A 8 -3.93 43.58 54.39
CA THR A 8 -4.94 43.82 53.34
C THR A 8 -4.31 43.82 51.95
N VAL A 9 -3.12 44.42 51.79
CA VAL A 9 -2.37 44.45 50.54
C VAL A 9 -1.84 43.07 50.16
N ASN A 10 -1.28 42.32 51.12
CA ASN A 10 -0.81 40.94 50.88
C ASN A 10 -1.98 40.02 50.46
N THR A 11 -3.13 40.12 51.14
CA THR A 11 -4.34 39.36 50.75
C THR A 11 -4.85 39.72 49.35
N ALA A 12 -4.73 40.97 48.93
CA ALA A 12 -5.12 41.41 47.59
C ALA A 12 -4.15 40.89 46.51
N ILE A 13 -2.85 40.90 46.79
CA ILE A 13 -1.81 40.35 45.90
C ILE A 13 -1.99 38.84 45.73
N ASP A 14 -2.23 38.11 46.82
CA ASP A 14 -2.44 36.65 46.79
C ASP A 14 -3.67 36.28 45.96
N LYS A 15 -4.79 37.01 46.13
CA LYS A 15 -6.01 36.77 45.32
C LYS A 15 -5.82 37.06 43.83
N ILE A 16 -5.00 38.06 43.48
CA ILE A 16 -4.67 38.35 42.08
C ILE A 16 -3.77 37.25 41.50
N ALA A 17 -2.77 36.80 42.26
CA ALA A 17 -1.89 35.70 41.88
C ALA A 17 -2.68 34.39 41.67
N ASP A 18 -3.56 34.03 42.59
CA ASP A 18 -4.46 32.87 42.47
C ASP A 18 -5.37 32.96 41.24
N GLY A 19 -5.90 34.16 40.96
CA GLY A 19 -6.71 34.42 39.77
C GLY A 19 -5.95 34.26 38.45
N VAL A 20 -4.66 34.63 38.42
CA VAL A 20 -3.78 34.44 37.26
C VAL A 20 -3.44 32.96 37.09
N ILE A 21 -3.07 32.26 38.16
CA ILE A 21 -2.75 30.82 38.14
C ILE A 21 -3.96 30.01 37.68
N THR A 22 -5.16 30.33 38.16
CA THR A 22 -6.40 29.65 37.76
C THR A 22 -6.71 29.83 36.27
N LYS A 23 -6.52 31.05 35.74
CA LYS A 23 -6.69 31.33 34.31
C LYS A 23 -5.64 30.61 33.46
N MET A 24 -4.39 30.55 33.92
CA MET A 24 -3.33 29.80 33.24
C MET A 24 -3.65 28.31 33.21
N ASN A 25 -4.06 27.71 34.34
CA ASN A 25 -4.45 26.31 34.42
C ASN A 25 -5.63 26.00 33.49
N HIS A 26 -6.66 26.83 33.46
CA HIS A 26 -7.78 26.64 32.52
C HIS A 26 -7.38 26.77 31.04
N ALA A 27 -6.47 27.69 30.73
CA ALA A 27 -5.94 27.82 29.37
C ALA A 27 -5.10 26.60 28.98
N GLU A 28 -4.32 26.05 29.91
CA GLU A 28 -3.54 24.83 29.72
C GLU A 28 -4.45 23.59 29.58
N GLU A 29 -5.47 23.44 30.43
CA GLU A 29 -6.49 22.39 30.31
C GLU A 29 -7.26 22.46 29.00
N ARG A 30 -7.59 23.66 28.51
CA ARG A 30 -8.21 23.83 27.20
C ARG A 30 -7.28 23.39 26.08
N ARG A 31 -6.01 23.80 26.13
CA ARG A 31 -4.99 23.40 25.16
C ARG A 31 -4.75 21.89 25.16
N ASN A 32 -4.69 21.27 26.35
CA ASN A 32 -4.54 19.83 26.51
C ASN A 32 -5.76 19.07 25.96
N ARG A 33 -6.98 19.60 26.15
CA ARG A 33 -8.19 19.04 25.51
C ARG A 33 -8.13 19.15 23.99
N GLU A 34 -7.80 20.31 23.45
CA GLU A 34 -7.67 20.53 22.00
C GLU A 34 -6.60 19.61 21.40
N PHE A 35 -5.44 19.48 22.05
CA PHE A 35 -4.39 18.55 21.65
C PHE A 35 -4.85 17.09 21.69
N ALA A 36 -5.57 16.67 22.74
CA ALA A 36 -6.12 15.32 22.84
C ALA A 36 -7.17 15.02 21.75
N TYR A 37 -7.99 16.01 21.36
CA TYR A 37 -8.92 15.86 20.24
C TYR A 37 -8.19 15.68 18.92
N GLN A 38 -7.19 16.53 18.63
CA GLN A 38 -6.36 16.40 17.43
C GLN A 38 -5.66 15.06 17.39
N LEU A 39 -5.13 14.58 18.51
CA LEU A 39 -4.45 13.30 18.61
C LEU A 39 -5.40 12.13 18.32
N LYS A 40 -6.63 12.16 18.86
CA LYS A 40 -7.68 11.17 18.53
C LYS A 40 -8.06 11.19 17.05
N GLU A 41 -8.12 12.38 16.45
CA GLU A 41 -8.43 12.51 15.02
C GLU A 41 -7.31 11.90 14.15
N LEU A 42 -6.05 12.16 14.50
CA LEU A 42 -4.88 11.56 13.85
C LEU A 42 -4.84 10.04 14.01
N GLU A 43 -5.17 9.52 15.20
CA GLU A 43 -5.29 8.08 15.45
C GLU A 43 -6.38 7.44 14.59
N PHE A 44 -7.53 8.12 14.44
CA PHE A 44 -8.61 7.67 13.57
C PHE A 44 -8.18 7.64 12.09
N TYR A 45 -7.53 8.69 11.60
CA TYR A 45 -6.99 8.69 10.23
C TYR A 45 -5.95 7.60 10.02
N LYS A 46 -5.05 7.41 10.97
CA LYS A 46 -4.04 6.34 10.94
C LYS A 46 -4.68 4.95 10.90
N SER A 47 -5.68 4.68 11.74
CA SER A 47 -6.35 3.39 11.80
C SER A 47 -7.07 3.06 10.48
N ASN A 48 -7.76 4.04 9.89
CA ASN A 48 -8.41 3.87 8.59
C ASN A 48 -7.38 3.66 7.47
N TYR A 49 -6.27 4.40 7.51
CA TYR A 49 -5.15 4.26 6.58
C TYR A 49 -4.56 2.84 6.62
N GLU A 50 -4.27 2.32 7.81
CA GLU A 50 -3.76 0.95 7.99
C GLU A 50 -4.73 -0.12 7.49
N LYS A 51 -6.04 0.06 7.75
CA LYS A 51 -7.08 -0.85 7.26
C LYS A 51 -7.15 -0.88 5.73
N ASP A 52 -7.13 0.30 5.10
CA ASP A 52 -7.16 0.41 3.64
C ASP A 52 -5.90 -0.18 3.00
N LEU A 53 -4.72 0.10 3.57
CA LEU A 53 -3.47 -0.50 3.10
C LEU A 53 -3.48 -2.02 3.22
N LYS A 54 -3.95 -2.56 4.35
CA LYS A 54 -4.07 -4.00 4.55
C LYS A 54 -4.99 -4.62 3.50
N ASP A 55 -6.15 -4.03 3.23
CA ASP A 55 -7.08 -4.49 2.19
C ASP A 55 -6.43 -4.48 0.79
N ILE A 56 -5.66 -3.44 0.46
CA ILE A 56 -4.93 -3.34 -0.81
C ILE A 56 -3.88 -4.45 -0.93
N PHE A 57 -3.03 -4.62 0.08
CA PHE A 57 -2.00 -5.65 0.07
C PHE A 57 -2.63 -7.05 0.02
N ASP A 58 -3.60 -7.34 0.88
CA ASP A 58 -4.31 -8.63 0.93
C ASP A 58 -4.89 -8.98 -0.45
N PHE A 59 -5.50 -8.01 -1.15
CA PHE A 59 -6.03 -8.22 -2.49
C PHE A 59 -4.94 -8.60 -3.50
N TRP A 60 -3.86 -7.82 -3.60
CA TRP A 60 -2.81 -8.08 -4.59
C TRP A 60 -2.03 -9.36 -4.31
N PHE A 61 -1.78 -9.67 -3.03
CA PHE A 61 -1.20 -10.95 -2.63
C PHE A 61 -2.09 -12.12 -3.04
N GLU A 62 -3.40 -11.99 -2.85
CA GLU A 62 -4.36 -13.02 -3.24
C GLU A 62 -4.41 -13.20 -4.77
N VAL A 63 -4.37 -12.12 -5.55
CA VAL A 63 -4.27 -12.19 -7.03
C VAL A 63 -3.03 -12.98 -7.45
N VAL A 64 -1.86 -12.62 -6.91
CA VAL A 64 -0.59 -13.29 -7.22
C VAL A 64 -0.64 -14.77 -6.84
N ARG A 65 -1.12 -15.08 -5.63
CA ARG A 65 -1.26 -16.46 -5.13
C ARG A 65 -2.16 -17.29 -6.05
N VAL A 66 -3.32 -16.77 -6.43
CA VAL A 66 -4.28 -17.50 -7.26
C VAL A 66 -3.77 -17.68 -8.69
N VAL A 67 -3.13 -16.66 -9.29
CA VAL A 67 -2.51 -16.76 -10.63
C VAL A 67 -1.45 -17.84 -10.68
N HIS A 68 -0.63 -17.95 -9.63
CA HIS A 68 0.38 -18.99 -9.53
C HIS A 68 -0.26 -20.40 -9.39
N ILE A 69 -1.22 -20.54 -8.48
CA ILE A 69 -1.78 -21.86 -8.13
C ILE A 69 -2.67 -22.42 -9.25
N LYS A 70 -3.48 -21.60 -9.92
CA LYS A 70 -4.52 -22.09 -10.85
C LYS A 70 -3.98 -22.97 -12.00
N ASP A 71 -2.72 -22.76 -12.39
CA ASP A 71 -2.04 -23.47 -13.48
C ASP A 71 -1.12 -24.59 -12.97
N ASN A 72 -1.17 -24.92 -11.67
CA ASN A 72 -0.36 -25.98 -11.09
C ASN A 72 -0.85 -27.36 -11.56
N PRO A 73 0.00 -28.18 -12.21
CA PRO A 73 -0.38 -29.47 -12.78
C PRO A 73 -0.70 -30.54 -11.71
N HIS A 74 -0.34 -30.31 -10.45
CA HIS A 74 -0.59 -31.24 -9.35
C HIS A 74 -1.94 -31.02 -8.65
N LEU A 75 -2.76 -30.07 -9.11
CA LEU A 75 -4.10 -29.87 -8.57
C LEU A 75 -5.06 -30.95 -9.05
N SER A 76 -5.94 -31.39 -8.16
CA SER A 76 -7.10 -32.19 -8.56
C SER A 76 -8.07 -31.34 -9.42
N ALA A 77 -8.89 -32.00 -10.26
CA ALA A 77 -9.86 -31.29 -11.09
C ALA A 77 -10.82 -30.36 -10.30
N PRO A 78 -11.34 -30.74 -9.10
CA PRO A 78 -12.13 -29.84 -8.26
C PRO A 78 -11.34 -28.61 -7.78
N GLU A 79 -10.08 -28.78 -7.39
CA GLU A 79 -9.23 -27.67 -6.94
C GLU A 79 -8.89 -26.72 -8.09
N GLN A 80 -8.56 -27.27 -9.25
CA GLN A 80 -8.30 -26.49 -10.45
C GLN A 80 -9.52 -25.64 -10.83
N LYS A 81 -10.73 -26.21 -10.78
CA LYS A 81 -11.98 -25.45 -10.98
C LYS A 81 -12.13 -24.35 -9.94
N LYS A 82 -11.95 -24.66 -8.65
CA LYS A 82 -12.03 -23.69 -7.54
C LYS A 82 -11.11 -22.49 -7.75
N TYR A 83 -9.83 -22.72 -8.09
CA TYR A 83 -8.87 -21.64 -8.30
C TYR A 83 -9.11 -20.86 -9.59
N ASN A 84 -9.60 -21.51 -10.66
CA ASN A 84 -10.00 -20.82 -11.88
C ASN A 84 -11.22 -19.91 -11.66
N ASP A 85 -12.22 -20.38 -10.91
CA ASP A 85 -13.39 -19.56 -10.57
C ASP A 85 -12.99 -18.40 -9.66
N LYS A 86 -12.11 -18.65 -8.68
CA LYS A 86 -11.56 -17.58 -7.82
C LYS A 86 -10.76 -16.55 -8.61
N TYR A 87 -9.97 -17.00 -9.58
CA TYR A 87 -9.22 -16.10 -10.45
C TYR A 87 -10.17 -15.18 -11.21
N LYS A 88 -11.20 -15.74 -11.87
CA LYS A 88 -12.22 -14.97 -12.60
C LYS A 88 -12.91 -13.94 -11.70
N GLU A 89 -13.23 -14.29 -10.45
CA GLU A 89 -13.80 -13.36 -9.46
C GLU A 89 -12.85 -12.19 -9.17
N LEU A 90 -11.55 -12.47 -8.96
CA LEU A 90 -10.54 -11.46 -8.64
C LEU A 90 -10.26 -10.51 -9.81
N ILE A 91 -10.21 -11.03 -11.04
CA ILE A 91 -9.93 -10.26 -12.25
C ILE A 91 -11.17 -9.68 -12.93
N GLN A 92 -12.37 -9.85 -12.34
CA GLN A 92 -13.57 -9.20 -12.84
C GLN A 92 -13.35 -7.68 -12.93
N ILE A 93 -13.71 -7.09 -14.08
CA ILE A 93 -13.35 -5.70 -14.44
C ILE A 93 -13.69 -4.71 -13.33
N ASP A 94 -14.88 -4.78 -12.75
CA ASP A 94 -15.31 -3.86 -11.69
C ASP A 94 -14.47 -3.99 -10.41
N LYS A 95 -14.13 -5.24 -10.04
CA LYS A 95 -13.36 -5.53 -8.83
C LYS A 95 -11.92 -5.10 -9.01
N ILE A 96 -11.28 -5.52 -10.10
CA ILE A 96 -9.88 -5.20 -10.34
C ILE A 96 -9.69 -3.70 -10.59
N SER A 97 -10.58 -3.03 -11.32
CA SER A 97 -10.53 -1.58 -11.54
C SER A 97 -10.63 -0.81 -10.22
N ARG A 98 -11.55 -1.21 -9.33
CA ARG A 98 -11.68 -0.61 -7.99
C ARG A 98 -10.39 -0.73 -7.20
N TYR A 99 -9.77 -1.91 -7.19
CA TYR A 99 -8.51 -2.09 -6.47
C TYR A 99 -7.35 -1.34 -7.13
N LYS A 100 -7.27 -1.24 -8.46
CA LYS A 100 -6.31 -0.36 -9.15
C LYS A 100 -6.45 1.10 -8.70
N MET A 101 -7.69 1.61 -8.63
CA MET A 101 -7.95 2.98 -8.16
C MET A 101 -7.59 3.17 -6.68
N LYS A 102 -7.94 2.21 -5.80
CA LYS A 102 -7.51 2.23 -4.39
C LYS A 102 -6.00 2.25 -4.29
N THR A 103 -5.32 1.45 -5.09
CA THR A 103 -3.88 1.31 -5.10
C THR A 103 -3.18 2.61 -5.48
N ILE A 104 -3.66 3.30 -6.52
CA ILE A 104 -3.10 4.60 -6.96
C ILE A 104 -3.32 5.71 -5.92
N LYS A 105 -4.32 5.60 -5.03
CA LYS A 105 -4.53 6.57 -3.94
C LYS A 105 -3.33 6.62 -2.97
N TYR A 106 -2.63 5.50 -2.80
CA TYR A 106 -1.52 5.36 -1.84
C TYR A 106 -0.16 5.17 -2.50
N GLY A 107 -0.13 4.56 -3.69
CA GLY A 107 1.09 4.34 -4.45
C GLY A 107 1.62 5.61 -5.11
N GLY A 108 2.90 5.57 -5.45
CA GLY A 108 3.60 6.67 -6.13
C GLY A 108 3.57 6.55 -7.65
N THR A 109 4.48 7.28 -8.29
CA THR A 109 4.63 7.31 -9.76
C THR A 109 4.83 5.91 -10.35
N GLU A 110 5.67 5.09 -9.72
CA GLU A 110 6.01 3.76 -10.24
C GLU A 110 4.84 2.78 -10.11
N THR A 111 4.06 2.86 -9.02
CA THR A 111 2.78 2.17 -8.92
C THR A 111 1.84 2.51 -10.09
N GLY A 112 1.68 3.80 -10.38
CA GLY A 112 0.86 4.25 -11.51
C GLY A 112 1.36 3.71 -12.86
N ARG A 113 2.68 3.80 -13.09
CA ARG A 113 3.32 3.33 -14.32
C ARG A 113 3.16 1.82 -14.52
N VAL A 114 3.37 1.00 -13.48
CA VAL A 114 3.20 -0.45 -13.55
C VAL A 114 1.76 -0.85 -13.83
N LEU A 115 0.80 -0.23 -13.16
CA LEU A 115 -0.63 -0.48 -13.41
C LEU A 115 -1.04 -0.08 -14.84
N ALA A 116 -0.48 1.00 -15.38
CA ALA A 116 -0.72 1.41 -16.75
C ALA A 116 -0.11 0.42 -17.77
N ILE A 117 1.09 -0.11 -17.51
CA ILE A 117 1.71 -1.16 -18.35
C ILE A 117 0.90 -2.45 -18.29
N GLU A 118 0.49 -2.87 -17.09
CA GLU A 118 -0.36 -4.05 -16.92
C GLU A 118 -1.66 -3.89 -17.73
N ASN A 119 -2.32 -2.74 -17.64
CA ASN A 119 -3.55 -2.47 -18.40
C ASN A 119 -3.29 -2.43 -19.92
N LYS A 120 -2.14 -1.87 -20.34
CA LYS A 120 -1.70 -1.84 -21.73
C LYS A 120 -1.53 -3.25 -22.31
N LEU A 121 -0.98 -4.18 -21.53
CA LEU A 121 -0.74 -5.58 -21.93
C LEU A 121 -2.01 -6.45 -22.10
N HIS A 122 -3.18 -5.94 -21.71
CA HIS A 122 -4.49 -6.56 -21.99
C HIS A 122 -5.09 -6.17 -23.34
N GLN A 123 -4.49 -5.22 -24.06
CA GLN A 123 -4.95 -4.85 -25.40
C GLN A 123 -4.65 -5.98 -26.40
N LYS A 124 -5.55 -6.20 -27.37
CA LYS A 124 -5.45 -7.24 -28.41
C LYS A 124 -4.09 -7.33 -29.11
N LYS A 125 -3.42 -6.19 -29.28
CA LYS A 125 -2.09 -6.11 -29.93
C LYS A 125 -0.96 -6.78 -29.12
N TYR A 126 -1.22 -7.21 -27.89
CA TYR A 126 -0.28 -7.90 -27.00
C TYR A 126 -0.79 -9.30 -26.61
N ASP A 127 -1.70 -9.88 -27.39
CA ASP A 127 -2.21 -11.23 -27.12
C ASP A 127 -1.13 -12.32 -27.29
N ASP A 128 -0.08 -12.04 -28.08
CA ASP A 128 1.09 -12.88 -28.32
C ASP A 128 2.20 -12.76 -27.26
N LYS A 129 1.91 -12.11 -26.12
CA LYS A 129 2.85 -11.94 -25.01
C LYS A 129 3.35 -13.27 -24.45
N PRO A 130 4.61 -13.36 -23.97
CA PRO A 130 5.13 -14.57 -23.33
C PRO A 130 4.27 -15.06 -22.15
N LYS A 131 4.24 -16.38 -21.94
CA LYS A 131 3.40 -17.08 -20.95
C LYS A 131 3.46 -16.46 -19.55
N TYR A 132 4.65 -16.08 -19.08
CA TYR A 132 4.85 -15.57 -17.72
C TYR A 132 4.63 -14.06 -17.56
N VAL A 133 4.26 -13.33 -18.61
CA VAL A 133 3.99 -11.89 -18.50
C VAL A 133 2.92 -11.57 -17.46
N PRO A 134 1.77 -12.27 -17.38
CA PRO A 134 0.78 -11.99 -16.33
C PRO A 134 1.36 -12.16 -14.91
N LEU A 135 2.03 -13.29 -14.63
CA LEU A 135 2.65 -13.54 -13.33
C LEU A 135 3.65 -12.44 -12.97
N LEU A 136 4.53 -12.10 -13.93
CA LEU A 136 5.51 -11.04 -13.75
C LEU A 136 4.82 -9.72 -13.39
N MET A 137 3.82 -9.29 -14.16
CA MET A 137 3.12 -8.03 -13.90
C MET A 137 2.45 -7.98 -12.53
N TRP A 138 1.83 -9.08 -12.07
CA TRP A 138 1.23 -9.12 -10.73
C TRP A 138 2.28 -9.03 -9.62
N CYS A 139 3.42 -9.73 -9.77
CA CYS A 139 4.54 -9.61 -8.84
C CYS A 139 5.16 -8.20 -8.87
N SER A 140 5.20 -7.57 -10.04
CA SER A 140 5.68 -6.19 -10.20
C SER A 140 4.80 -5.17 -9.49
N ILE A 141 3.47 -5.35 -9.51
CA ILE A 141 2.54 -4.52 -8.73
C ILE A 141 2.86 -4.60 -7.23
N LEU A 142 3.12 -5.80 -6.71
CA LEU A 142 3.53 -5.97 -5.31
C LEU A 142 4.89 -5.34 -5.01
N SER A 143 5.86 -5.50 -5.91
CA SER A 143 7.21 -4.91 -5.79
C SER A 143 7.15 -3.38 -5.67
N VAL A 144 6.42 -2.72 -6.57
CA VAL A 144 6.28 -1.25 -6.53
C VAL A 144 5.45 -0.77 -5.35
N LEU A 145 4.43 -1.53 -4.95
CA LEU A 145 3.64 -1.17 -3.76
C LEU A 145 4.45 -1.22 -2.47
N LYS A 146 5.28 -2.26 -2.30
CA LYS A 146 6.13 -2.37 -1.12
C LYS A 146 7.15 -1.22 -1.07
N LYS A 147 7.69 -0.79 -2.21
CA LYS A 147 8.59 0.36 -2.25
C LYS A 147 7.85 1.68 -1.99
N ASP A 148 6.80 1.96 -2.74
CA ASP A 148 6.11 3.26 -2.69
C ASP A 148 5.41 3.49 -1.34
N ILE A 149 4.84 2.44 -0.74
CA ILE A 149 4.04 2.57 0.50
C ILE A 149 4.86 2.28 1.75
N LEU A 150 5.76 1.29 1.71
CA LEU A 150 6.50 0.82 2.89
C LEU A 150 7.99 1.17 2.86
N GLY A 151 8.51 1.73 1.75
CA GLY A 151 9.95 1.95 1.56
C GLY A 151 10.77 0.66 1.43
N GLN A 152 10.12 -0.49 1.21
CA GLN A 152 10.78 -1.79 1.16
C GLN A 152 11.04 -2.21 -0.28
N GLU A 153 12.31 -2.30 -0.66
CA GLU A 153 12.70 -2.79 -1.97
C GLU A 153 12.71 -4.32 -2.00
N ILE A 154 11.99 -4.88 -2.97
CA ILE A 154 12.00 -6.30 -3.32
C ILE A 154 11.79 -6.40 -4.83
N SER A 155 12.54 -7.25 -5.51
CA SER A 155 12.36 -7.40 -6.96
C SER A 155 11.15 -8.27 -7.30
N SER A 156 10.62 -8.12 -8.51
CA SER A 156 9.59 -9.04 -9.00
C SER A 156 10.10 -10.49 -9.03
N ASN A 157 11.39 -10.70 -9.25
CA ASN A 157 11.99 -12.03 -9.27
C ASN A 157 11.98 -12.70 -7.92
N ASP A 158 12.36 -11.99 -6.87
CA ASP A 158 12.41 -12.55 -5.52
C ASP A 158 11.00 -13.00 -5.11
N ILE A 159 9.98 -12.19 -5.45
CA ILE A 159 8.57 -12.56 -5.24
C ILE A 159 8.23 -13.82 -6.03
N ILE A 160 8.63 -13.92 -7.30
CA ILE A 160 8.38 -15.12 -8.11
C ILE A 160 9.11 -16.34 -7.55
N GLN A 161 10.36 -16.22 -7.09
CA GLN A 161 11.12 -17.32 -6.47
C GLN A 161 10.48 -17.83 -5.19
N ILE A 162 9.90 -16.92 -4.37
CA ILE A 162 9.13 -17.31 -3.18
C ILE A 162 7.89 -18.12 -3.56
N LEU A 163 7.30 -17.88 -4.72
CA LEU A 163 6.04 -18.50 -5.14
C LEU A 163 6.24 -19.76 -5.99
N VAL A 164 7.28 -19.80 -6.82
CA VAL A 164 7.48 -20.82 -7.84
C VAL A 164 8.55 -21.82 -7.41
N ASN A 165 8.12 -23.01 -6.99
CA ASN A 165 9.01 -24.09 -6.54
C ASN A 165 9.94 -24.63 -7.64
N ASN A 166 9.62 -24.45 -8.92
CA ASN A 166 10.41 -24.86 -10.08
C ASN A 166 10.93 -23.64 -10.87
N PHE A 167 11.38 -22.61 -10.15
CA PHE A 167 11.84 -21.36 -10.73
C PHE A 167 12.96 -21.59 -11.77
N ASP A 168 13.95 -22.39 -11.43
CA ASP A 168 15.13 -22.65 -12.27
C ASP A 168 14.74 -23.31 -13.60
N ASP A 169 13.80 -24.26 -13.58
CA ASP A 169 13.30 -24.94 -14.79
C ASP A 169 12.59 -23.98 -15.76
N ASN A 170 12.03 -22.87 -15.24
CA ASN A 170 11.25 -21.91 -16.02
C ASN A 170 12.01 -20.59 -16.26
N LEU A 171 13.28 -20.51 -15.88
CA LEU A 171 14.08 -19.29 -15.94
C LEU A 171 14.12 -18.70 -17.36
N SER A 172 14.29 -19.54 -18.39
CA SER A 172 14.32 -19.09 -19.79
C SER A 172 13.03 -18.38 -20.22
N GLU A 173 11.88 -18.93 -19.86
CA GLU A 173 10.57 -18.34 -20.19
C GLU A 173 10.28 -17.09 -19.36
N LEU A 174 10.74 -17.06 -18.10
CA LEU A 174 10.69 -15.86 -17.26
C LEU A 174 11.56 -14.74 -17.85
N GLU A 175 12.78 -15.04 -18.30
CA GLU A 175 13.66 -14.07 -18.95
C GLU A 175 13.05 -13.49 -20.24
N LYS A 176 12.32 -14.30 -21.02
CA LYS A 176 11.55 -13.80 -22.17
C LYS A 176 10.49 -12.80 -21.74
N ALA A 177 9.72 -13.12 -20.69
CA ALA A 177 8.70 -12.22 -20.15
C ALA A 177 9.33 -10.90 -19.63
N LYS A 178 10.45 -10.98 -18.91
CA LYS A 178 11.18 -9.81 -18.42
C LYS A 178 11.66 -8.91 -19.56
N LYS A 179 12.36 -9.48 -20.55
CA LYS A 179 12.85 -8.72 -21.71
C LYS A 179 11.71 -8.06 -22.46
N TYR A 180 10.58 -8.77 -22.61
CA TYR A 180 9.39 -8.24 -23.26
C TYR A 180 8.77 -7.06 -22.50
N VAL A 181 8.54 -7.20 -21.20
CA VAL A 181 7.96 -6.13 -20.36
C VAL A 181 8.92 -4.94 -20.25
N LYS A 182 10.22 -5.20 -20.05
CA LYS A 182 11.27 -4.17 -20.00
C LYS A 182 11.31 -3.34 -21.27
N LYS A 183 11.23 -3.99 -22.44
CA LYS A 183 11.13 -3.30 -23.74
C LYS A 183 9.90 -2.41 -23.79
N ILE A 184 8.72 -2.92 -23.46
CA ILE A 184 7.46 -2.15 -23.51
C ILE A 184 7.49 -0.97 -22.53
N TYR A 185 8.02 -1.18 -21.32
CA TYR A 185 8.17 -0.11 -20.33
C TYR A 185 9.09 0.99 -20.86
N LYS A 186 10.27 0.62 -21.37
CA LYS A 186 11.25 1.55 -21.94
C LYS A 186 10.69 2.30 -23.14
N ASP A 187 9.99 1.62 -24.04
CA ASP A 187 9.32 2.25 -25.19
C ASP A 187 8.21 3.22 -24.77
N THR A 188 7.65 3.06 -23.56
CA THR A 188 6.56 3.90 -23.04
C THR A 188 7.07 5.09 -22.23
N TYR A 189 8.11 4.91 -21.42
CA TYR A 189 8.57 5.91 -20.45
C TYR A 189 10.01 6.39 -20.63
N GLY A 190 10.79 5.78 -21.54
CA GLY A 190 12.19 6.15 -21.81
C GLY A 190 13.20 5.67 -20.77
N GLU A 191 12.76 4.95 -19.73
CA GLU A 191 13.58 4.50 -18.59
C GLU A 191 13.50 2.97 -18.45
N ASP A 192 14.46 2.38 -17.73
CA ASP A 192 14.42 0.97 -17.39
C ASP A 192 13.68 0.76 -16.04
N PRO A 193 12.77 -0.22 -15.94
CA PRO A 193 12.04 -0.49 -14.70
C PRO A 193 12.96 -1.11 -13.64
N TYR A 194 13.07 -0.48 -12.47
CA TYR A 194 13.93 -0.98 -11.38
C TYR A 194 13.47 -2.33 -10.79
N TRP A 195 12.19 -2.66 -10.92
CA TRP A 195 11.54 -3.84 -10.35
C TRP A 195 11.66 -5.08 -11.24
N VAL A 196 12.23 -4.95 -12.45
CA VAL A 196 12.62 -6.06 -13.34
C VAL A 196 14.15 -6.17 -13.31
N SER A 197 14.68 -6.85 -12.30
CA SER A 197 16.09 -7.24 -12.24
C SER A 197 16.38 -8.53 -12.99
#